data_AF-A0A7C1IU29-F1
#
_entry.id   AF-A0A7C1IU29-F1
#
_cell.length_a   1.000
_cell.length_b   1.000
_cell.length_c   1.000
_cell.angle_alpha   90.00
_cell.angle_beta   90.00
_cell.angle_gamma   90.00
#
_symmetry.space_group_name_H-M   'P 1'
#
loop_
_entity.id
_entity.type
_entity.pdbx_description
1 polymer ?
#
loop_
_entity_poly.entity_id
_entity_poly.type
_entity_poly.pdbx_seq_one_letter_code
_entity_poly.pdbx_strand_id
1 'polypeptide(L)'
;MFEPMKKCLFVIICAVLPVSAVLGFVITDDVGRKVEIKKPVESIVSLSPGHTEMIYYLGAAEKLKAVSLHCDYPPAAKDKEKAGGFLHPDTEKIASLRPDVVISGGGIQKKAIRAMEKLGISVIVFYPQSLSDIAGNMRTIAAITGCGEKKTQEFDRRLKKLEGKAVTKKVYMEISGEPAMAVGGA
;
A
#
# COMPACT_ATOMS: atom_id res chain seq x y z
N MET A 1 -7.33 76.70 -8.13
CA MET A 1 -6.93 75.99 -6.90
C MET A 1 -7.99 74.94 -6.61
N PHE A 2 -7.91 73.77 -7.26
CA PHE A 2 -8.81 72.63 -7.07
C PHE A 2 -8.00 71.36 -7.41
N GLU A 3 -8.03 70.37 -6.51
CA GLU A 3 -7.15 69.18 -6.45
C GLU A 3 -7.29 68.22 -7.64
N PRO A 4 -6.25 67.43 -7.96
CA PRO A 4 -6.35 66.38 -8.97
C PRO A 4 -6.97 65.10 -8.40
N MET A 5 -7.85 64.51 -9.21
CA MET A 5 -8.54 63.24 -8.98
C MET A 5 -7.56 62.10 -8.68
N LYS A 6 -7.71 61.48 -7.50
CA LYS A 6 -7.08 60.19 -7.15
C LYS A 6 -7.67 59.09 -8.04
N LYS A 7 -6.94 58.69 -9.08
CA LYS A 7 -7.25 57.49 -9.86
C LYS A 7 -6.97 56.26 -8.98
N CYS A 8 -8.01 55.69 -8.38
CA CYS A 8 -7.94 54.36 -7.75
C CYS A 8 -7.74 53.31 -8.85
N LEU A 9 -6.49 52.91 -9.06
CA LEU A 9 -6.11 51.79 -9.88
C LEU A 9 -6.47 50.50 -9.11
N PHE A 10 -7.63 49.91 -9.41
CA PHE A 10 -7.98 48.57 -8.93
C PHE A 10 -7.11 47.55 -9.67
N VAL A 11 -6.00 47.14 -9.06
CA VAL A 11 -5.20 46.00 -9.53
C VAL A 11 -5.93 44.73 -9.10
N ILE A 12 -6.67 44.13 -10.02
CA ILE A 12 -7.20 42.78 -9.85
C ILE A 12 -6.00 41.84 -9.97
N ILE A 13 -5.42 41.47 -8.84
CA ILE A 13 -4.47 40.34 -8.76
C ILE A 13 -5.33 39.08 -8.89
N CYS A 14 -5.48 38.59 -10.13
CA CYS A 14 -5.94 37.23 -10.37
C CYS A 14 -4.90 36.29 -9.75
N ALA A 15 -5.16 35.84 -8.52
CA ALA A 15 -4.44 34.74 -7.91
C ALA A 15 -4.70 33.50 -8.78
N VAL A 16 -3.74 33.19 -9.66
CA VAL A 16 -3.71 31.92 -10.37
C VAL A 16 -3.38 30.86 -9.33
N LEU A 17 -4.42 30.34 -8.67
CA LEU A 17 -4.27 29.18 -7.81
C LEU A 17 -3.75 28.04 -8.69
N PRO A 18 -2.61 27.41 -8.35
CA PRO A 18 -2.17 26.24 -9.08
C PRO A 18 -3.22 25.16 -8.80
N VAL A 19 -4.05 24.89 -9.81
CA VAL A 19 -4.88 23.69 -9.82
C VAL A 19 -3.91 22.53 -9.93
N SER A 20 -3.42 22.03 -8.79
CA SER A 20 -2.69 20.78 -8.72
C SER A 20 -3.64 19.70 -9.20
N ALA A 21 -3.52 19.32 -10.47
CA ALA A 21 -4.28 18.22 -11.03
C ALA A 21 -3.96 16.96 -10.20
N VAL A 22 -4.96 16.47 -9.46
CA VAL A 22 -4.90 15.17 -8.81
C VAL A 22 -4.90 14.14 -9.94
N LEU A 23 -3.71 13.70 -10.39
CA LEU A 23 -3.61 12.59 -11.31
C LEU A 23 -4.04 11.32 -10.57
N GLY A 24 -5.30 10.94 -10.76
CA GLY A 24 -5.78 9.60 -10.48
C GLY A 24 -5.19 8.62 -11.49
N PHE A 25 -4.84 7.43 -11.04
CA PHE A 25 -4.49 6.33 -11.93
C PHE A 25 -5.14 5.05 -11.43
N VAL A 26 -5.38 4.13 -12.37
CA VAL A 26 -6.01 2.85 -12.08
C VAL A 26 -4.93 1.79 -12.03
N ILE A 27 -4.92 1.02 -10.96
CA ILE A 27 -4.12 -0.20 -10.87
C ILE A 27 -5.02 -1.42 -10.97
N THR A 28 -4.45 -2.54 -11.41
CA THR A 28 -5.07 -3.85 -11.26
C THR A 28 -4.40 -4.54 -10.08
N ASP A 29 -5.19 -4.95 -9.08
CA ASP A 29 -4.68 -5.65 -7.90
C ASP A 29 -4.57 -7.17 -8.12
N ASP A 30 -4.06 -7.91 -7.13
CA ASP A 30 -3.76 -9.35 -7.27
C ASP A 30 -5.00 -10.23 -7.48
N VAL A 31 -6.20 -9.68 -7.24
CA VAL A 31 -7.47 -10.37 -7.47
C VAL A 31 -8.20 -9.83 -8.71
N GLY A 32 -7.49 -9.10 -9.56
CA GLY A 32 -7.98 -8.62 -10.86
C GLY A 32 -8.91 -7.41 -10.79
N ARG A 33 -9.01 -6.74 -9.64
CA ARG A 33 -9.88 -5.56 -9.48
C ARG A 33 -9.16 -4.32 -9.96
N LYS A 34 -9.90 -3.44 -10.63
CA LYS A 34 -9.42 -2.09 -10.97
C LYS A 34 -9.66 -1.17 -9.78
N VAL A 35 -8.58 -0.63 -9.21
CA VAL A 35 -8.63 0.27 -8.07
C VAL A 35 -8.11 1.64 -8.50
N GLU A 36 -8.94 2.67 -8.32
CA GLU A 36 -8.53 4.05 -8.56
C GLU A 36 -7.77 4.59 -7.35
N ILE A 37 -6.57 5.09 -7.60
CA ILE A 37 -5.69 5.67 -6.59
C ILE A 37 -5.43 7.12 -6.95
N LYS A 38 -5.71 8.02 -6.00
CA LYS A 38 -5.42 9.45 -6.11
C LYS A 38 -3.97 9.70 -5.70
N LYS A 39 -3.20 10.42 -6.53
CA LYS A 39 -1.84 10.86 -6.18
C LYS A 39 -1.81 12.29 -5.63
N PRO A 40 -0.81 12.62 -4.80
CA PRO A 40 0.18 11.71 -4.21
C PRO A 40 -0.39 10.93 -3.01
N VAL A 41 -0.05 9.65 -2.87
CA VAL A 41 -0.41 8.85 -1.68
C VAL A 41 0.53 9.25 -0.55
N GLU A 42 -0.02 9.82 0.52
CA GLU A 42 0.72 10.27 1.72
C GLU A 42 0.25 9.54 3.00
N SER A 43 -0.88 8.83 2.92
CA SER A 43 -1.49 8.11 4.05
C SER A 43 -1.91 6.69 3.66
N ILE A 44 -1.17 5.70 4.20
CA ILE A 44 -1.38 4.27 4.00
C ILE A 44 -1.79 3.61 5.30
N VAL A 45 -2.79 2.72 5.23
CA VAL A 45 -3.03 1.70 6.26
C VAL A 45 -2.68 0.32 5.70
N SER A 46 -1.91 -0.45 6.46
CA SER A 46 -1.48 -1.80 6.09
C SER A 46 -2.16 -2.85 6.97
N LEU A 47 -2.90 -3.79 6.37
CA LEU A 47 -3.69 -4.79 7.11
C LEU A 47 -3.01 -6.15 7.23
N SER A 48 -1.71 -6.25 6.94
CA SER A 48 -0.92 -7.45 7.22
C SER A 48 0.54 -7.14 7.59
N PRO A 49 1.24 -8.04 8.32
CA PRO A 49 2.67 -7.92 8.58
C PRO A 49 3.50 -7.84 7.31
N GLY A 50 3.32 -8.77 6.36
CA GLY A 50 4.11 -8.79 5.12
C GLY A 50 3.97 -7.51 4.27
N HIS A 51 2.78 -6.92 4.21
CA HIS A 51 2.58 -5.62 3.54
C HIS A 51 3.30 -4.49 4.26
N THR A 52 3.26 -4.49 5.59
CA THR A 52 3.96 -3.51 6.43
C THR A 52 5.47 -3.60 6.19
N GLU A 53 6.02 -4.81 6.18
CA GLU A 53 7.44 -5.04 5.91
C GLU A 53 7.85 -4.55 4.53
N MET A 54 7.04 -4.78 3.48
CA MET A 54 7.30 -4.24 2.15
C MET A 54 7.37 -2.71 2.16
N ILE A 55 6.43 -2.03 2.83
CA ILE A 55 6.39 -0.56 2.92
C ILE A 55 7.65 -0.03 3.63
N TYR A 56 8.03 -0.64 4.76
CA TYR A 56 9.26 -0.29 5.47
C TYR A 56 10.50 -0.55 4.62
N TYR A 57 10.58 -1.73 3.99
CA TYR A 57 11.68 -2.08 3.10
C TYR A 57 11.83 -1.02 2.02
N LEU A 58 10.76 -0.57 1.38
CA LEU A 58 10.80 0.47 0.34
C LEU A 58 11.12 1.88 0.85
N GLY A 59 11.20 2.09 2.17
CA GLY A 59 11.48 3.41 2.76
C GLY A 59 10.25 4.33 2.76
N ALA A 60 9.05 3.77 2.69
CA ALA A 60 7.78 4.51 2.71
C ALA A 60 7.12 4.54 4.11
N ALA A 61 7.90 4.29 5.17
CA ALA A 61 7.39 4.17 6.54
C ALA A 61 6.73 5.44 7.08
N GLU A 62 7.14 6.63 6.61
CA GLU A 62 6.53 7.91 6.99
C GLU A 62 5.08 8.04 6.50
N LYS A 63 4.76 7.38 5.38
CA LYS A 63 3.41 7.35 4.80
C LYS A 63 2.51 6.31 5.46
N LEU A 64 3.05 5.46 6.32
CA LEU A 64 2.31 4.41 7.02
C LEU A 64 1.70 4.95 8.32
N LYS A 65 0.37 5.16 8.31
CA LYS A 65 -0.37 5.68 9.47
C LYS A 65 -0.70 4.59 10.48
N ALA A 66 -1.22 3.47 10.00
CA ALA A 66 -1.61 2.36 10.86
C ALA A 66 -1.30 1.00 10.24
N VAL A 67 -1.13 0.02 11.13
CA VAL A 67 -0.74 -1.35 10.82
C VAL A 67 -1.67 -2.35 11.51
N SER A 68 -1.72 -3.60 11.03
CA SER A 68 -2.43 -4.66 11.75
C SER A 68 -1.80 -4.91 13.13
N LEU A 69 -2.59 -5.41 14.09
CA LEU A 69 -2.17 -5.75 15.46
C LEU A 69 -0.92 -6.64 15.51
N HIS A 70 -0.71 -7.49 14.52
CA HIS A 70 0.40 -8.45 14.47
C HIS A 70 1.66 -7.92 13.77
N CYS A 71 1.71 -6.64 13.39
CA CYS A 71 2.91 -6.08 12.76
C CYS A 71 3.94 -5.70 13.83
N ASP A 72 5.04 -6.44 13.85
CA ASP A 72 6.10 -6.33 14.84
C ASP A 72 7.51 -6.14 14.24
N TYR A 73 7.63 -6.24 12.90
CA TYR A 73 8.85 -6.01 12.15
C TYR A 73 8.68 -4.92 11.06
N PRO A 74 9.68 -4.04 10.88
CA PRO A 74 10.82 -3.81 11.79
C PRO A 74 10.32 -3.33 13.16
N PRO A 75 11.16 -3.29 14.23
CA PRO A 75 10.70 -2.92 15.57
C PRO A 75 9.87 -1.63 15.64
N ALA A 76 10.18 -0.63 14.81
CA ALA A 76 9.43 0.61 14.68
C ALA A 76 7.96 0.45 14.23
N ALA A 77 7.58 -0.69 13.66
CA ALA A 77 6.18 -1.00 13.31
C ALA A 77 5.32 -1.24 14.56
N LYS A 78 5.93 -1.60 15.70
CA LYS A 78 5.22 -1.77 16.97
C LYS A 78 4.59 -0.47 17.44
N ASP A 79 5.26 0.65 17.19
CA ASP A 79 4.86 1.99 17.63
C ASP A 79 3.80 2.63 16.71
N LYS A 80 3.54 2.04 15.54
CA LYS A 80 2.48 2.49 14.63
C LYS A 80 1.10 2.22 15.22
N GLU A 81 0.17 3.11 14.94
CA GLU A 81 -1.23 2.96 15.32
C GLU A 81 -1.80 1.64 14.79
N LYS A 82 -2.70 1.00 15.56
CA LYS A 82 -3.25 -0.32 15.21
C LYS A 82 -4.60 -0.20 14.52
N ALA A 83 -4.74 -0.82 13.36
CA ALA A 83 -5.96 -0.85 12.53
C ALA A 83 -6.80 -2.12 12.73
N GLY A 84 -6.72 -2.74 13.91
CA GLY A 84 -7.36 -4.03 14.20
C GLY A 84 -6.54 -5.25 13.75
N GLY A 85 -7.12 -6.43 13.91
CA GLY A 85 -6.45 -7.71 13.64
C GLY A 85 -6.49 -8.07 12.16
N PHE A 86 -5.64 -9.02 11.74
CA PHE A 86 -5.65 -9.50 10.36
C PHE A 86 -7.01 -10.13 9.99
N LEU A 87 -7.62 -10.89 10.90
CA LEU A 87 -8.93 -11.52 10.71
C LEU A 87 -10.07 -10.51 10.82
N HIS A 88 -9.90 -9.50 11.68
CA HIS A 88 -10.92 -8.51 12.02
C HIS A 88 -10.32 -7.10 12.00
N PRO A 89 -10.15 -6.49 10.80
CA PRO A 89 -9.75 -5.09 10.68
C PRO A 89 -10.80 -4.16 11.30
N ASP A 90 -10.36 -3.13 12.00
CA ASP A 90 -11.22 -2.12 12.61
C ASP A 90 -11.62 -1.07 11.57
N THR A 91 -12.73 -1.33 10.87
CA THR A 91 -13.15 -0.48 9.74
C THR A 91 -13.52 0.93 10.16
N GLU A 92 -14.11 1.11 11.34
CA GLU A 92 -14.50 2.44 11.84
C GLU A 92 -13.26 3.27 12.16
N LYS A 93 -12.28 2.66 12.83
CA LYS A 93 -11.00 3.31 13.09
C LYS A 93 -10.25 3.61 11.80
N ILE A 94 -10.21 2.69 10.84
CA ILE A 94 -9.56 2.93 9.55
C ILE A 94 -10.23 4.12 8.84
N ALA A 95 -11.56 4.22 8.87
CA ALA A 95 -12.28 5.33 8.27
C ALA A 95 -11.97 6.67 8.96
N SER A 96 -11.82 6.70 10.29
CA SER A 96 -11.50 7.93 11.02
C SER A 96 -10.09 8.47 10.68
N LEU A 97 -9.15 7.59 10.32
CA LEU A 97 -7.81 7.97 9.86
C LEU A 97 -7.79 8.62 8.48
N ARG A 98 -8.88 8.52 7.70
CA ARG A 98 -9.00 9.05 6.33
C ARG A 98 -7.78 8.71 5.46
N PRO A 99 -7.40 7.43 5.31
CA PRO A 99 -6.26 7.06 4.49
C PRO A 99 -6.53 7.32 3.01
N ASP A 100 -5.46 7.61 2.26
CA ASP A 100 -5.54 7.67 0.81
C ASP A 100 -5.72 6.27 0.23
N VAL A 101 -5.11 5.27 0.89
CA VAL A 101 -5.20 3.88 0.48
C VAL A 101 -5.06 2.91 1.65
N VAL A 102 -5.79 1.81 1.58
CA VAL A 102 -5.63 0.64 2.45
C VAL A 102 -5.06 -0.51 1.65
N ILE A 103 -4.04 -1.19 2.17
CA ILE A 103 -3.46 -2.40 1.59
C ILE A 103 -3.94 -3.61 2.39
N SER A 104 -4.65 -4.51 1.73
CA SER A 104 -5.34 -5.66 2.33
C SER A 104 -4.83 -6.99 1.78
N GLY A 105 -4.89 -8.03 2.61
CA GLY A 105 -4.59 -9.42 2.21
C GLY A 105 -5.72 -10.12 1.46
N GLY A 106 -6.84 -9.46 1.17
CA GLY A 106 -7.96 -10.13 0.50
C GLY A 106 -8.54 -11.27 1.34
N GLY A 107 -9.02 -12.32 0.67
CA GLY A 107 -9.49 -13.55 1.30
C GLY A 107 -10.46 -13.30 2.47
N ILE A 108 -10.01 -13.60 3.69
CA ILE A 108 -10.78 -13.43 4.93
C ILE A 108 -11.18 -11.98 5.22
N GLN A 109 -10.45 -10.99 4.69
CA GLN A 109 -10.72 -9.57 4.88
C GLN A 109 -11.80 -9.02 3.93
N LYS A 110 -12.39 -9.85 3.03
CA LYS A 110 -13.34 -9.41 1.98
C LYS A 110 -14.54 -8.61 2.51
N LYS A 111 -15.06 -8.94 3.69
CA LYS A 111 -16.16 -8.18 4.31
C LYS A 111 -15.72 -6.77 4.72
N ALA A 112 -14.56 -6.65 5.34
CA ALA A 112 -13.97 -5.37 5.73
C ALA A 112 -13.61 -4.52 4.50
N ILE A 113 -13.01 -5.13 3.47
CA ILE A 113 -12.73 -4.46 2.19
C ILE A 113 -13.98 -3.79 1.63
N ARG A 114 -15.07 -4.55 1.48
CA ARG A 114 -16.34 -4.02 0.95
C ARG A 114 -16.92 -2.91 1.82
N ALA A 115 -16.75 -2.98 3.14
CA ALA A 115 -17.22 -1.96 4.05
C ALA A 115 -16.42 -0.65 3.86
N MET A 116 -15.09 -0.74 3.77
CA MET A 116 -14.21 0.41 3.49
C MET A 116 -14.48 1.04 2.12
N GLU A 117 -14.68 0.22 1.08
CA GLU A 117 -15.00 0.71 -0.27
C GLU A 117 -16.33 1.48 -0.31
N LYS A 118 -17.35 1.04 0.45
CA LYS A 118 -18.62 1.76 0.60
C LYS A 118 -18.46 3.13 1.26
N LEU A 119 -17.40 3.31 2.05
CA LEU A 119 -17.04 4.59 2.67
C LEU A 119 -16.17 5.46 1.73
N GLY A 120 -15.93 5.01 0.50
CA GLY A 120 -15.12 5.73 -0.48
C GLY A 120 -13.61 5.60 -0.27
N ILE A 121 -13.17 4.64 0.54
CA ILE A 121 -11.75 4.37 0.78
C ILE A 121 -11.23 3.44 -0.32
N SER A 122 -10.14 3.81 -0.98
CA SER A 122 -9.48 2.95 -1.95
C SER A 122 -8.76 1.79 -1.24
N VAL A 123 -9.09 0.55 -1.62
CA VAL A 123 -8.51 -0.65 -1.02
C VAL A 123 -7.84 -1.51 -2.08
N ILE A 124 -6.52 -1.65 -1.99
CA ILE A 124 -5.72 -2.53 -2.84
C ILE A 124 -5.61 -3.90 -2.18
N VAL A 125 -5.86 -4.98 -2.91
CA VAL A 125 -5.61 -6.33 -2.43
C VAL A 125 -4.29 -6.84 -2.97
N PHE A 126 -3.35 -7.08 -2.05
CA PHE A 126 -2.11 -7.81 -2.30
C PHE A 126 -2.23 -9.21 -1.72
N TYR A 127 -2.32 -10.20 -2.62
CA TYR A 127 -2.47 -11.61 -2.34
C TYR A 127 -1.45 -12.44 -3.16
N PRO A 128 -0.15 -12.17 -3.00
CA PRO A 128 0.89 -12.75 -3.85
C PRO A 128 0.94 -14.28 -3.70
N GLN A 129 1.01 -15.00 -4.82
CA GLN A 129 1.16 -16.47 -4.88
C GLN A 129 2.56 -16.90 -5.33
N SER A 130 3.40 -15.94 -5.73
CA SER A 130 4.76 -16.16 -6.19
C SER A 130 5.69 -15.03 -5.76
N LEU A 131 7.01 -15.26 -5.85
CA LEU A 131 8.01 -14.20 -5.65
C LEU A 131 7.87 -13.06 -6.66
N SER A 132 7.43 -13.37 -7.87
CA SER A 132 7.16 -12.38 -8.92
C SER A 132 6.00 -11.46 -8.55
N ASP A 133 4.96 -11.99 -7.89
CA ASP A 133 3.84 -11.18 -7.40
C ASP A 133 4.28 -10.25 -6.28
N ILE A 134 5.15 -10.73 -5.37
CA ILE A 134 5.75 -9.87 -4.34
C ILE A 134 6.52 -8.70 -4.99
N ALA A 135 7.34 -8.98 -6.01
CA ALA A 135 8.04 -7.95 -6.77
C ALA A 135 7.07 -6.96 -7.46
N GLY A 136 5.96 -7.47 -8.02
CA GLY A 136 4.88 -6.67 -8.59
C GLY A 136 4.25 -5.73 -7.57
N ASN A 137 3.91 -6.24 -6.39
CA ASN A 137 3.34 -5.48 -5.29
C ASN A 137 4.30 -4.39 -4.79
N MET A 138 5.61 -4.70 -4.70
CA MET A 138 6.64 -3.70 -4.38
C MET A 138 6.74 -2.60 -5.43
N ARG A 139 6.65 -2.92 -6.73
CA ARG A 139 6.57 -1.92 -7.81
C ARG A 139 5.33 -1.05 -7.68
N THR A 140 4.18 -1.63 -7.36
CA THR A 140 2.95 -0.87 -7.13
C THR A 140 3.11 0.09 -5.96
N ILE A 141 3.62 -0.38 -4.80
CA ILE A 141 3.89 0.51 -3.65
C ILE A 141 4.85 1.63 -4.04
N ALA A 142 5.93 1.30 -4.75
CA ALA A 142 6.91 2.30 -5.19
C ALA A 142 6.26 3.36 -6.11
N ALA A 143 5.43 2.93 -7.05
CA ALA A 143 4.73 3.82 -7.98
C ALA A 143 3.70 4.72 -7.28
N ILE A 144 2.98 4.21 -6.27
CA ILE A 144 1.94 4.98 -5.57
C ILE A 144 2.55 5.95 -4.55
N THR A 145 3.66 5.57 -3.91
CA THR A 145 4.33 6.37 -2.87
C THR A 145 5.42 7.30 -3.40
N GLY A 146 6.01 7.00 -4.56
CA GLY A 146 7.22 7.67 -5.03
C GLY A 146 8.49 7.25 -4.29
N CYS A 147 8.44 6.20 -3.46
CA CYS A 147 9.56 5.71 -2.67
C CYS A 147 10.09 4.38 -3.20
N GLY A 148 11.32 4.02 -2.86
CA GLY A 148 11.78 2.62 -2.99
C GLY A 148 12.15 2.13 -4.39
N GLU A 149 12.12 2.95 -5.44
CA GLU A 149 12.46 2.56 -6.82
C GLU A 149 13.77 1.74 -6.90
N LYS A 150 14.85 2.23 -6.31
CA LYS A 150 16.16 1.53 -6.29
C LYS A 150 16.08 0.18 -5.58
N LYS A 151 15.29 0.07 -4.52
CA LYS A 151 15.14 -1.16 -3.72
C LYS A 151 14.28 -2.19 -4.44
N THR A 152 13.26 -1.75 -5.17
CA THR A 152 12.48 -2.63 -6.06
C THR A 152 13.37 -3.22 -7.15
N GLN A 153 14.20 -2.41 -7.80
CA GLN A 153 15.17 -2.90 -8.79
C GLN A 153 16.22 -3.84 -8.18
N GLU A 154 16.63 -3.61 -6.93
CA GLU A 154 17.52 -4.53 -6.21
C GLU A 154 16.87 -5.89 -5.94
N PHE A 155 15.60 -5.88 -5.51
CA PHE A 155 14.82 -7.10 -5.30
C PHE A 155 14.68 -7.89 -6.61
N ASP A 156 14.34 -7.24 -7.71
CA ASP A 156 14.27 -7.85 -9.05
C ASP A 156 15.61 -8.48 -9.46
N ARG A 157 16.73 -7.77 -9.23
CA ARG A 157 18.07 -8.31 -9.50
C ARG A 157 18.38 -9.52 -8.62
N ARG A 158 17.94 -9.55 -7.36
CA ARG A 158 18.12 -10.72 -6.48
C ARG A 158 17.30 -11.91 -6.99
N LEU A 159 16.04 -11.70 -7.36
CA LEU A 159 15.21 -12.77 -7.92
C LEU A 159 15.82 -13.36 -9.19
N LYS A 160 16.24 -12.51 -10.13
CA LYS A 160 16.91 -12.96 -11.36
C LYS A 160 18.20 -13.75 -11.09
N LYS A 161 18.93 -13.43 -10.04
CA LYS A 161 20.13 -14.19 -9.64
C LYS A 161 19.80 -15.58 -9.07
N LEU A 162 18.56 -15.85 -8.67
CA LEU A 162 18.10 -17.14 -8.16
C LEU A 162 17.47 -18.00 -9.27
N GLU A 163 17.02 -17.39 -10.36
CA GLU A 163 16.52 -18.11 -11.54
C GLU A 163 17.56 -19.11 -12.06
N GLY A 164 17.12 -20.32 -12.38
CA GLY A 164 18.00 -21.39 -12.90
C GLY A 164 19.00 -21.96 -11.89
N LYS A 165 19.02 -21.48 -10.64
CA LYS A 165 19.86 -22.05 -9.56
C LYS A 165 19.12 -23.06 -8.69
N ALA A 166 17.89 -23.41 -9.05
CA ALA A 166 17.13 -24.43 -8.35
C ALA A 166 17.86 -25.77 -8.42
N VAL A 167 18.12 -26.37 -7.26
CA VAL A 167 18.61 -27.74 -7.19
C VAL A 167 17.39 -28.65 -7.21
N THR A 168 17.29 -29.51 -8.22
CA THR A 168 16.21 -30.50 -8.30
C THR A 168 16.46 -31.60 -7.27
N LYS A 169 15.92 -31.43 -6.07
CA LYS A 169 15.84 -32.46 -5.04
C LYS A 169 14.38 -32.67 -4.67
N LYS A 170 14.01 -33.92 -4.39
CA LYS A 170 12.73 -34.21 -3.73
C LYS A 170 12.80 -33.69 -2.30
N VAL A 171 11.85 -32.84 -1.92
CA VAL A 171 11.79 -32.21 -0.61
C VAL A 171 10.40 -32.47 -0.04
N TYR A 172 10.35 -32.94 1.21
CA TYR A 172 9.14 -32.95 2.01
C TYR A 172 9.06 -31.62 2.76
N MET A 173 7.97 -30.88 2.56
CA MET A 173 7.71 -29.61 3.25
C MET A 173 6.46 -29.75 4.11
N GLU A 174 6.66 -29.96 5.41
CA GLU A 174 5.58 -29.98 6.39
C GLU A 174 5.09 -28.56 6.70
N ILE A 175 3.78 -28.37 6.65
CA ILE A 175 3.09 -27.13 7.02
C ILE A 175 2.58 -27.22 8.46
N SER A 176 2.07 -28.39 8.87
CA SER A 176 1.48 -28.62 10.19
C SER A 176 1.59 -30.09 10.57
N GLY A 177 1.83 -30.36 11.86
CA GLY A 177 1.81 -31.71 12.41
C GLY A 177 0.40 -32.21 12.74
N GLU A 178 -0.50 -31.33 13.21
CA GLU A 178 -1.88 -31.69 13.58
C GLU A 178 -2.92 -30.60 13.20
N PRO A 179 -3.86 -30.87 12.27
CA PRO A 179 -3.83 -32.03 11.37
C PRO A 179 -2.56 -32.00 10.51
N ALA A 180 -2.07 -33.17 10.15
CA ALA A 180 -0.89 -33.30 9.30
C ALA A 180 -1.15 -32.65 7.93
N MET A 181 -0.34 -31.67 7.57
CA MET A 181 -0.42 -30.95 6.28
C MET A 181 0.99 -30.78 5.71
N ALA A 182 1.17 -31.09 4.44
CA ALA A 182 2.44 -30.90 3.73
C ALA A 182 2.20 -30.33 2.33
N VAL A 183 3.15 -29.56 1.80
CA VAL A 183 3.19 -29.13 0.40
C VAL A 183 4.19 -30.00 -0.36
N GLY A 184 3.77 -30.58 -1.48
CA GLY A 184 4.65 -31.32 -2.38
C GLY A 184 3.90 -32.44 -3.10
N GLY A 185 4.09 -32.54 -4.42
CA GLY A 185 3.65 -33.69 -5.22
C GLY A 185 4.72 -34.79 -5.25
N ALA A 186 4.27 -36.04 -5.39
CA ALA A 186 5.06 -37.28 -5.47
C ALA A 186 6.17 -37.29 -6.56
#